data_AF-A0A961JST3-F1
#
_entry.id   AF-A0A961JST3-F1
#
_cell.length_a   1.000
_cell.length_b   1.000
_cell.length_c   1.000
_cell.angle_alpha   90.00
_cell.angle_beta   90.00
_cell.angle_gamma   90.00
#
_symmetry.space_group_name_H-M   'P 1'
#
loop_
_entity.id
_entity.type
_entity.pdbx_description
1 polymer ?
#
loop_
_entity_poly.entity_id
_entity_poly.type
_entity_poly.pdbx_seq_one_letter_code
_entity_poly.pdbx_strand_id
1 'polypeptide(L)'
;MSHEILLYLHVVGATVLLGTGAGIAFFMVMSNRSRDPALIAHVAGIVVLADTVFTATAAVAQPITGVLLARSAGWPLLEGWVAWSLGLYVFVGAFWLPVVWIQIRLRDLAREARDTGAPLPARYHRLYRIWFACGFPAFFAVLAIVWLMLTKPVW
;
A
#
# COMPACT_ATOMS: atom_id res chain seq x y z
N MET A 1 14.50 11.83 -23.57
CA MET A 1 15.48 11.34 -22.57
C MET A 1 15.00 11.57 -21.13
N SER A 2 15.00 12.79 -20.58
CA SER A 2 14.62 13.00 -19.15
C SER A 2 13.15 12.70 -18.85
N HIS A 3 12.22 13.13 -19.71
CA HIS A 3 10.78 12.84 -19.57
C HIS A 3 10.47 11.33 -19.60
N GLU A 4 11.06 10.58 -20.53
CA GLU A 4 10.82 9.13 -20.67
C GLU A 4 11.33 8.35 -19.46
N ILE A 5 12.48 8.75 -18.90
CA ILE A 5 13.00 8.15 -17.67
C ILE A 5 12.05 8.44 -16.50
N LEU A 6 11.55 9.67 -16.37
CA LEU A 6 10.58 10.01 -15.34
C LEU A 6 9.29 9.21 -15.48
N LEU A 7 8.76 9.08 -16.69
CA LEU A 7 7.58 8.28 -16.97
C LEU A 7 7.82 6.80 -16.62
N TYR A 8 8.97 6.25 -17.01
CA TYR A 8 9.36 4.88 -16.69
C TYR A 8 9.41 4.66 -15.17
N LEU A 9 10.11 5.51 -14.42
CA LEU A 9 10.19 5.43 -12.96
C LEU A 9 8.83 5.59 -12.29
N HIS A 10 7.98 6.48 -12.81
CA HIS A 10 6.63 6.69 -12.31
C HIS A 10 5.77 5.44 -12.50
N VAL A 11 5.77 4.85 -13.69
CA VAL A 11 5.02 3.61 -13.97
C VAL A 11 5.55 2.44 -13.15
N VAL A 12 6.87 2.27 -13.03
CA VAL A 12 7.47 1.21 -12.19
C VAL A 12 7.08 1.39 -10.72
N GLY A 13 7.13 2.61 -10.19
CA GLY A 13 6.70 2.84 -8.82
C GLY A 13 5.21 2.56 -8.61
N ALA A 14 4.36 2.85 -9.60
CA ALA A 14 2.93 2.53 -9.54
C ALA A 14 2.67 1.01 -9.59
N THR A 15 3.40 0.27 -10.43
CA THR A 15 3.29 -1.20 -10.49
C THR A 15 3.79 -1.87 -9.22
N VAL A 16 4.89 -1.38 -8.63
CA VAL A 16 5.38 -1.83 -7.32
C VAL A 16 4.33 -1.56 -6.24
N LEU A 17 3.77 -0.35 -6.18
CA LEU A 17 2.80 0.01 -5.14
C LEU A 17 1.53 -0.84 -5.23
N LEU A 18 0.98 -1.03 -6.44
CA LEU A 18 -0.21 -1.85 -6.65
C LEU A 18 0.07 -3.35 -6.42
N GLY A 19 1.15 -3.86 -7.02
CA GLY A 19 1.52 -5.28 -6.97
C GLY A 19 1.93 -5.73 -5.57
N THR A 20 2.79 -4.97 -4.90
CA THR A 20 3.20 -5.28 -3.52
C THR A 20 2.04 -5.11 -2.55
N GLY A 21 1.20 -4.08 -2.70
CA GLY A 21 0.00 -3.92 -1.87
C GLY A 21 -0.95 -5.13 -1.96
N ALA A 22 -1.24 -5.61 -3.18
CA ALA A 22 -2.03 -6.81 -3.39
C ALA A 22 -1.36 -8.07 -2.82
N GLY A 23 -0.05 -8.23 -3.05
CA GLY A 23 0.73 -9.36 -2.55
C GLY A 23 0.76 -9.44 -1.03
N ILE A 24 1.04 -8.32 -0.36
CA ILE A 24 0.98 -8.20 1.11
C ILE A 24 -0.38 -8.66 1.64
N ALA A 25 -1.45 -8.14 1.05
CA ALA A 25 -2.80 -8.50 1.45
C ALA A 25 -3.04 -10.02 1.30
N PHE A 26 -2.66 -10.57 0.14
CA PHE A 26 -2.78 -12.00 -0.14
C PHE A 26 -2.02 -12.86 0.87
N PHE A 27 -0.72 -12.62 1.05
CA PHE A 27 0.12 -13.44 1.94
C PHE A 27 -0.33 -13.37 3.40
N MET A 28 -0.73 -12.18 3.87
CA MET A 28 -1.22 -12.00 5.23
C MET A 28 -2.57 -12.70 5.45
N VAL A 29 -3.48 -12.67 4.47
CA VAL A 29 -4.76 -13.41 4.55
C VAL A 29 -4.51 -14.92 4.51
N MET A 30 -3.62 -15.39 3.64
CA MET A 30 -3.28 -16.81 3.53
C MET A 30 -2.61 -17.34 4.80
N SER A 31 -1.70 -16.57 5.40
CA SER A 31 -1.09 -16.96 6.68
C SER A 31 -2.12 -16.97 7.80
N ASN A 32 -3.03 -16.00 7.85
CA ASN A 32 -4.08 -15.97 8.86
C ASN A 32 -5.04 -17.16 8.81
N ARG A 33 -5.23 -17.77 7.64
CA ARG A 33 -6.05 -18.98 7.49
C ARG A 33 -5.46 -20.21 8.18
N SER A 34 -4.14 -20.27 8.39
CA SER A 34 -3.52 -21.40 9.09
C SER A 34 -3.90 -21.46 10.57
N ARG A 35 -4.27 -20.31 11.17
CA ARG A 35 -4.48 -20.14 12.62
C ARG A 35 -3.26 -20.52 13.48
N ASP A 36 -2.11 -20.72 12.85
CA ASP A 36 -0.85 -21.04 13.51
C ASP A 36 -0.07 -19.73 13.80
N PRO A 37 0.13 -19.35 15.08
CA PRO A 37 0.89 -18.17 15.45
C PRO A 37 2.31 -18.15 14.86
N ALA A 38 2.97 -19.30 14.73
CA ALA A 38 4.34 -19.39 14.23
C ALA A 38 4.42 -19.01 12.75
N LEU A 39 3.57 -19.61 11.93
CA LEU A 39 3.46 -19.30 10.50
C LEU A 39 3.05 -17.85 10.27
N ILE A 40 2.06 -17.36 11.03
CA ILE A 40 1.60 -15.97 10.95
C ILE A 40 2.72 -15.00 11.32
N ALA A 41 3.44 -15.24 12.42
CA ALA A 41 4.55 -14.39 12.86
C ALA A 41 5.66 -14.29 11.81
N HIS A 42 5.98 -15.39 11.14
CA HIS A 42 6.99 -15.44 10.10
C HIS A 42 6.55 -14.65 8.85
N VAL A 43 5.37 -14.98 8.30
CA VAL A 43 4.85 -14.31 7.10
C VAL A 43 4.59 -12.83 7.35
N ALA A 44 3.99 -12.46 8.48
CA ALA A 44 3.78 -11.08 8.86
C ALA A 44 5.10 -10.30 8.99
N GLY A 45 6.18 -10.96 9.39
CA GLY A 45 7.53 -10.38 9.39
C GLY A 45 8.00 -9.98 8.00
N ILE A 46 7.88 -10.89 7.03
CA ILE A 46 8.22 -10.65 5.62
C ILE A 46 7.32 -9.56 5.02
N VAL A 47 6.02 -9.62 5.32
CA VAL A 47 5.03 -8.63 4.89
C VAL A 47 5.38 -7.22 5.37
N VAL A 48 5.71 -7.05 6.66
CA VAL A 48 6.15 -5.74 7.21
C VAL A 48 7.42 -5.25 6.50
N LEU A 49 8.38 -6.15 6.25
CA LEU A 49 9.60 -5.80 5.53
C LEU A 49 9.30 -5.35 4.11
N ALA A 50 8.48 -6.12 3.37
CA ALA A 50 8.09 -5.81 2.00
C ALA A 50 7.36 -4.46 1.91
N ASP A 51 6.44 -4.19 2.83
CA ASP A 51 5.71 -2.91 2.88
C ASP A 51 6.64 -1.73 3.14
N THR A 52 7.62 -1.91 4.03
CA THR A 52 8.61 -0.88 4.36
C THR A 52 9.57 -0.62 3.20
N VAL A 53 10.07 -1.66 2.54
CA VAL A 53 11.08 -1.52 1.48
C VAL A 53 10.44 -1.12 0.15
N PHE A 54 9.33 -1.73 -0.22
CA PHE A 54 8.72 -1.52 -1.54
C PHE A 54 7.59 -0.48 -1.48
N THR A 55 6.55 -0.68 -0.65
CA THR A 55 5.41 0.23 -0.63
C THR A 55 5.81 1.63 -0.17
N ALA A 56 6.57 1.75 0.93
CA ALA A 56 6.94 3.07 1.43
C ALA A 56 7.89 3.81 0.47
N THR A 57 8.86 3.12 -0.13
CA THR A 57 9.74 3.71 -1.14
C THR A 57 8.97 4.16 -2.36
N ALA A 58 8.08 3.31 -2.89
CA ALA A 58 7.22 3.67 -4.01
C ALA A 58 6.28 4.84 -3.65
N ALA A 59 5.73 4.84 -2.43
CA ALA A 59 4.88 5.92 -1.94
C ALA A 59 5.64 7.25 -1.89
N VAL A 60 6.90 7.27 -1.44
CA VAL A 60 7.69 8.52 -1.49
C VAL A 60 8.07 8.91 -2.92
N ALA A 61 8.44 7.94 -3.76
CA ALA A 61 8.89 8.21 -5.13
C ALA A 61 7.74 8.66 -6.07
N GLN A 62 6.51 8.21 -5.84
CA GLN A 62 5.36 8.52 -6.69
C GLN A 62 5.04 10.02 -6.82
N PRO A 63 4.86 10.79 -5.74
CA PRO A 63 4.59 12.22 -5.84
C PRO A 63 5.77 12.98 -6.44
N ILE A 64 7.02 12.56 -6.15
CA ILE A 64 8.22 13.20 -6.71
C ILE A 64 8.25 13.02 -8.22
N THR A 65 8.16 11.77 -8.70
CA THR A 65 8.16 11.46 -10.13
C THR A 65 6.95 12.05 -10.84
N GLY A 66 5.77 12.01 -10.22
CA GLY A 66 4.54 12.56 -10.78
C GLY A 66 4.57 14.08 -10.95
N VAL A 67 5.07 14.83 -9.94
CA VAL A 67 5.22 16.28 -10.02
C VAL A 67 6.23 16.68 -11.10
N LEU A 68 7.37 15.99 -11.16
CA LEU A 68 8.38 16.24 -12.19
C LEU A 68 7.82 15.95 -13.60
N LEU A 69 7.07 14.85 -13.75
CA LEU A 69 6.44 14.47 -15.01
C LEU A 69 5.40 15.53 -15.46
N ALA A 70 4.49 15.91 -14.57
CA ALA A 70 3.48 16.94 -14.85
C ALA A 70 4.11 18.27 -15.25
N ARG A 71 5.17 18.73 -14.55
CA ARG A 71 5.91 19.94 -14.93
C ARG A 71 6.56 19.82 -16.31
N SER A 72 7.17 18.68 -16.60
CA SER A 72 7.80 18.44 -17.91
C SER A 72 6.81 18.34 -19.07
N ALA A 73 5.57 17.94 -18.79
CA ALA A 73 4.49 17.85 -19.77
C ALA A 73 3.63 19.13 -19.84
N GLY A 74 3.88 20.12 -18.98
CA GLY A 74 3.09 21.35 -18.90
C GLY A 74 1.69 21.16 -18.29
N TRP A 75 1.46 20.11 -17.51
CA TRP A 75 0.16 19.84 -16.89
C TRP A 75 -0.02 20.63 -15.58
N PRO A 76 -1.15 21.34 -15.39
CA PRO A 76 -1.48 21.97 -14.12
C PRO A 76 -1.72 20.91 -13.03
N LEU A 77 -0.99 21.01 -11.91
CA LEU A 77 -1.06 20.02 -10.82
C LEU A 77 -2.40 20.03 -10.06
N LEU A 78 -3.07 21.18 -10.02
CA LEU A 78 -4.27 21.41 -9.22
C LEU A 78 -5.54 21.48 -10.09
N GLU A 79 -5.47 20.98 -11.32
CA GLU A 79 -6.62 20.97 -12.24
C GLU A 79 -6.88 19.56 -12.79
N GLY A 80 -8.11 19.35 -13.25
CA GLY A 80 -8.55 18.15 -13.96
C GLY A 80 -8.25 16.84 -13.22
N TRP A 81 -7.84 15.83 -13.99
CA TRP A 81 -7.56 14.50 -13.46
C TRP A 81 -6.34 14.45 -12.54
N VAL A 82 -5.39 15.39 -12.65
CA VAL A 82 -4.19 15.43 -11.80
C VAL A 82 -4.56 15.78 -10.36
N ALA A 83 -5.42 16.79 -10.18
CA ALA A 83 -5.93 17.17 -8.86
C ALA A 83 -6.68 16.02 -8.17
N TRP A 84 -7.58 15.36 -8.90
CA TRP A 84 -8.32 14.20 -8.39
C TRP A 84 -7.37 13.05 -8.01
N SER A 85 -6.36 12.76 -8.82
CA SER A 85 -5.36 11.75 -8.50
C SER A 85 -4.54 12.10 -7.26
N LEU A 86 -4.16 13.37 -7.06
CA LEU A 86 -3.49 13.82 -5.84
C LEU A 86 -4.41 13.70 -4.60
N GLY A 87 -5.69 14.05 -4.73
CA GLY A 87 -6.67 13.88 -3.66
C GLY A 87 -6.84 12.40 -3.27
N LEU A 88 -6.99 11.51 -4.26
CA LEU A 88 -7.02 10.07 -4.04
C LEU A 88 -5.71 9.55 -3.45
N TYR A 89 -4.57 10.12 -3.82
CA TYR A 89 -3.27 9.72 -3.29
C TYR A 89 -3.16 10.02 -1.79
N VAL A 90 -3.60 11.20 -1.35
CA VAL A 90 -3.70 11.55 0.07
C VAL A 90 -4.67 10.61 0.80
N PHE A 91 -5.82 10.31 0.19
CA PHE A 91 -6.79 9.36 0.72
C PHE A 91 -6.18 7.96 0.91
N VAL A 92 -5.44 7.45 -0.09
CA VAL A 92 -4.70 6.18 0.02
C VAL A 92 -3.73 6.23 1.21
N GLY A 93 -2.94 7.30 1.33
CA GLY A 93 -2.00 7.49 2.44
C GLY A 93 -2.68 7.47 3.82
N ALA A 94 -3.86 8.09 3.94
CA ALA A 94 -4.64 8.11 5.18
C ALA A 94 -5.11 6.73 5.64
N PHE A 95 -5.36 5.80 4.71
CA PHE A 95 -5.70 4.40 5.02
C PHE A 95 -4.46 3.51 5.18
N TRP A 96 -3.42 3.76 4.38
CA TRP A 96 -2.19 2.96 4.40
C TRP A 96 -1.39 3.13 5.70
N LEU A 97 -1.24 4.35 6.22
CA LEU A 97 -0.47 4.58 7.47
C LEU A 97 -1.02 3.79 8.68
N PRO A 98 -2.34 3.80 8.96
CA PRO A 98 -2.93 2.90 9.95
C PRO A 98 -2.69 1.42 9.63
N VAL A 99 -2.80 1.02 8.37
CA VAL A 99 -2.58 -0.37 7.93
C VAL A 99 -1.15 -0.83 8.27
N VAL A 100 -0.13 -0.02 7.98
CA VAL A 100 1.28 -0.32 8.33
C VAL A 100 1.42 -0.52 9.84
N TRP A 101 0.87 0.40 10.64
CA TRP A 101 0.93 0.30 12.09
C TRP A 101 0.23 -0.97 12.61
N ILE A 102 -0.97 -1.28 12.11
CA ILE A 102 -1.68 -2.49 12.51
C ILE A 102 -0.90 -3.74 12.10
N GLN A 103 -0.32 -3.76 10.90
CA GLN A 103 0.45 -4.89 10.38
C GLN A 103 1.65 -5.22 11.26
N ILE A 104 2.37 -4.20 11.72
CA ILE A 104 3.46 -4.34 12.70
C ILE A 104 2.92 -4.94 14.01
N ARG A 105 1.79 -4.43 14.52
CA ARG A 105 1.18 -4.95 15.75
C ARG A 105 0.70 -6.39 15.61
N LEU A 106 0.13 -6.78 14.48
CA LEU A 106 -0.29 -8.16 14.21
C LEU A 106 0.92 -9.10 14.23
N ARG A 107 2.03 -8.71 13.57
CA ARG A 107 3.28 -9.47 13.61
C ARG A 107 3.77 -9.66 15.04
N ASP A 108 3.82 -8.58 15.83
CA ASP A 108 4.37 -8.63 17.19
C ASP A 108 3.51 -9.50 18.11
N LEU A 109 2.18 -9.37 18.02
CA LEU A 109 1.24 -10.24 18.76
C LEU A 109 1.35 -11.71 18.35
N ALA A 110 1.57 -12.00 17.06
CA ALA A 110 1.76 -13.36 16.60
C ALA A 110 3.10 -13.95 17.08
N ARG A 111 4.16 -13.13 17.15
CA ARG A 111 5.46 -13.54 17.71
C ARG A 111 5.33 -13.87 19.19
N GLU A 112 4.66 -13.01 19.96
CA GLU A 112 4.41 -13.25 21.38
C GLU A 112 3.63 -14.54 21.62
N ALA A 113 2.56 -14.77 20.85
CA ALA A 113 1.77 -16.00 20.91
C ALA A 113 2.61 -17.25 20.55
N ARG A 114 3.47 -17.16 19.53
CA ARG A 114 4.42 -18.22 19.18
C ARG A 114 5.40 -18.51 20.33
N ASP A 115 6.02 -17.47 20.88
CA ASP A 115 7.10 -17.61 21.87
C ASP A 115 6.58 -18.12 23.22
N THR A 116 5.32 -17.85 23.53
CA THR A 116 4.64 -18.32 24.75
C THR A 116 3.85 -19.62 24.57
N GLY A 117 3.75 -20.14 23.34
CA GLY A 117 2.90 -21.29 23.03
C GLY A 117 1.40 -21.04 23.25
N ALA A 118 0.98 -19.77 23.28
CA ALA A 118 -0.38 -19.36 23.56
C ALA A 118 -1.21 -19.17 22.26
N PRO A 119 -2.55 -19.26 22.31
CA PRO A 119 -3.39 -18.88 21.18
C PRO A 119 -3.30 -17.37 20.90
N LEU A 120 -3.65 -16.96 19.67
CA LEU A 120 -3.70 -15.55 19.30
C LEU A 120 -4.70 -14.78 20.18
N PRO A 121 -4.31 -13.61 20.73
CA PRO A 121 -5.18 -12.87 21.64
C PRO A 121 -6.37 -12.23 20.91
N ALA A 122 -7.49 -11.99 21.61
CA ALA A 122 -8.68 -11.35 21.02
C ALA A 122 -8.38 -9.99 20.34
N ARG A 123 -7.41 -9.25 20.87
CA ARG A 123 -6.91 -7.99 20.29
C ARG A 123 -6.34 -8.19 18.88
N TYR A 124 -5.63 -9.30 18.63
CA TYR A 124 -5.11 -9.65 17.31
C TYR A 124 -6.26 -9.72 16.29
N HIS A 125 -7.32 -10.47 16.60
CA HIS A 125 -8.46 -10.64 15.70
C HIS A 125 -9.20 -9.33 15.42
N ARG A 126 -9.35 -8.46 16.43
CA ARG A 126 -9.95 -7.13 16.23
C ARG A 126 -9.10 -6.28 15.28
N LEU A 127 -7.79 -6.24 15.50
CA LEU A 127 -6.85 -5.51 14.65
C LEU A 127 -6.83 -6.05 13.22
N TYR A 128 -6.84 -7.38 13.05
CA TYR A 128 -6.85 -8.02 11.75
C TYR A 128 -8.07 -7.62 10.92
N ARG A 129 -9.27 -7.56 11.54
CA ARG A 129 -10.48 -7.10 10.85
C ARG A 129 -10.38 -5.65 10.37
N ILE A 130 -9.79 -4.77 11.19
CA ILE A 130 -9.59 -3.36 10.83
C ILE A 130 -8.60 -3.26 9.67
N TRP A 131 -7.44 -3.93 9.79
CA TRP A 131 -6.43 -3.98 8.73
C TRP A 131 -7.02 -4.48 7.40
N PHE A 132 -7.81 -5.56 7.45
CA PHE A 132 -8.44 -6.13 6.27
C PHE A 132 -9.47 -5.18 5.65
N ALA A 133 -10.30 -4.53 6.46
CA ALA A 133 -11.29 -3.56 5.99
C ALA A 133 -10.64 -2.31 5.37
N CYS A 134 -9.58 -1.78 5.98
CA CYS A 134 -8.85 -0.61 5.48
C CYS A 134 -8.13 -0.87 4.14
N GLY A 135 -7.82 -2.13 3.83
CA GLY A 135 -7.19 -2.50 2.56
C GLY A 135 -8.06 -2.19 1.33
N PHE A 136 -9.38 -2.37 1.43
CA PHE A 136 -10.27 -2.19 0.27
C PHE A 136 -10.37 -0.72 -0.19
N PRO A 137 -10.66 0.28 0.66
CA PRO A 137 -10.70 1.68 0.25
C PRO A 137 -9.38 2.14 -0.39
N ALA A 138 -8.24 1.77 0.21
CA ALA A 138 -6.94 2.11 -0.33
C ALA A 138 -6.70 1.46 -1.71
N PHE A 139 -7.00 0.16 -1.84
CA PHE A 139 -6.80 -0.57 -3.10
C PHE A 139 -7.64 0.00 -4.25
N PHE A 140 -8.94 0.23 -4.02
CA PHE A 140 -9.81 0.80 -5.06
C PHE A 140 -9.44 2.24 -5.41
N ALA A 141 -8.95 3.03 -4.45
CA ALA A 141 -8.45 4.37 -4.73
C ALA A 141 -7.18 4.34 -5.61
N VAL A 142 -6.25 3.39 -5.39
CA VAL A 142 -5.09 3.20 -6.29
C VAL A 142 -5.54 2.82 -7.70
N LEU A 143 -6.51 1.91 -7.85
CA LEU A 143 -7.08 1.56 -9.17
C LEU A 143 -7.71 2.77 -9.86
N ALA A 144 -8.42 3.62 -9.13
CA ALA A 144 -8.98 4.86 -9.65
C ALA A 144 -7.90 5.85 -10.09
N ILE A 145 -6.80 5.99 -9.33
CA ILE A 145 -5.65 6.82 -9.73
C ILE A 145 -5.05 6.32 -11.05
N VAL A 146 -4.85 5.00 -11.19
CA VAL A 146 -4.34 4.40 -12.42
C VAL A 146 -5.29 4.69 -13.58
N TRP A 147 -6.60 4.52 -13.39
CA TRP A 147 -7.60 4.84 -14.40
C TRP A 147 -7.55 6.31 -14.85
N LEU A 148 -7.46 7.25 -13.90
CA LEU A 148 -7.35 8.68 -14.19
C LEU A 148 -6.07 9.00 -14.99
N MET A 149 -4.95 8.37 -14.64
CA MET A 149 -3.67 8.57 -15.32
C MET A 149 -3.65 7.99 -16.74
N LEU A 150 -4.42 6.92 -17.00
CA LEU A 150 -4.58 6.33 -18.32
C LEU A 150 -5.53 7.13 -19.21
N THR A 151 -6.69 7.51 -18.67
CA THR A 151 -7.78 8.12 -19.45
C THR A 151 -7.65 9.64 -19.60
N LYS A 152 -6.99 10.32 -18.66
CA LYS A 152 -6.76 11.77 -18.66
C LYS A 152 -8.00 12.57 -19.08
N PRO A 153 -9.15 12.36 -18.41
CA PRO A 153 -10.41 12.92 -18.87
C PRO A 153 -10.38 14.45 -18.82
N VAL A 154 -10.83 15.06 -19.91
CA VAL A 154 -11.00 16.51 -20.03
C VAL A 154 -12.45 16.81 -19.72
N TRP A 155 -12.73 17.21 -18.48
CA TRP A 155 -14.06 17.66 -18.05
C TRP A 155 -14.17 19.17 -18.22
#